data_AF-A0A947UGB0-F1
#
_entry.id   AF-A0A947UGB0-F1
#
_cell.length_a   1.000
_cell.length_b   1.000
_cell.length_c   1.000
_cell.angle_alpha   90.00
_cell.angle_beta   90.00
_cell.angle_gamma   90.00
#
_symmetry.space_group_name_H-M   'P 1'
#
loop_
_entity.id
_entity.type
_entity.pdbx_description
1 polymer ?
#
loop_
_entity_poly.entity_id
_entity_poly.type
_entity_poly.pdbx_seq_one_letter_code
_entity_poly.pdbx_strand_id
1 'polypeptide(L)'
;EPTSPLRLLKDIEKCLDMIRKPNTDSVATVCAAEHNPYYVMGKISQAHYFEYPLIKPNRELHRRQDAPKVYRLNAAVYAIKRDVLMAGKVFTDKTRVVIMPEERSIHIDNKLEFKLAELLIKEGYVQFDF
;
A
#
# COMPACT_ATOMS: atom_id res chain seq x y z
N GLU A 1 1.29 9.41 -6.26
CA GLU A 1 2.15 10.45 -6.91
C GLU A 1 1.95 10.39 -8.46
N PRO A 2 2.80 10.91 -9.37
CA PRO A 2 2.61 10.73 -10.83
C PRO A 2 3.06 9.36 -11.38
N THR A 3 3.86 8.59 -10.64
CA THR A 3 4.30 7.23 -11.02
C THR A 3 3.24 6.15 -10.75
N SER A 4 2.07 6.50 -10.19
CA SER A 4 0.89 5.64 -9.99
C SER A 4 -0.27 6.03 -10.94
N PRO A 5 -0.18 5.79 -12.27
CA PRO A 5 -1.16 6.28 -13.23
C PRO A 5 -2.53 5.59 -13.18
N LEU A 6 -2.61 4.38 -12.57
CA LEU A 6 -3.84 3.58 -12.49
C LEU A 6 -4.77 3.99 -11.31
N ARG A 7 -4.41 5.07 -10.62
CA ARG A 7 -5.22 5.72 -9.59
C ARG A 7 -6.41 6.44 -10.23
N LEU A 8 -7.62 6.13 -9.78
CA LEU A 8 -8.86 6.75 -10.25
C LEU A 8 -9.18 8.03 -9.46
N LEU A 9 -10.09 8.85 -9.98
CA LEU A 9 -10.63 10.02 -9.26
C LEU A 9 -11.28 9.58 -7.93
N LYS A 10 -12.05 8.50 -7.98
CA LYS A 10 -12.73 7.88 -6.84
C LYS A 10 -11.82 7.50 -5.67
N ASP A 11 -10.54 7.24 -5.91
CA ASP A 11 -9.58 6.98 -4.81
C ASP A 11 -9.17 8.26 -4.10
N ILE A 12 -9.03 9.38 -4.84
CA ILE A 12 -8.81 10.71 -4.25
C ILE A 12 -10.04 11.14 -3.45
N GLU A 13 -11.24 11.00 -4.02
CA GLU A 13 -12.49 11.38 -3.35
C GLU A 13 -12.67 10.64 -2.02
N LYS A 14 -12.47 9.31 -2.01
CA LYS A 14 -12.45 8.51 -0.77
C LYS A 14 -11.44 9.03 0.25
N CYS A 15 -10.23 9.42 -0.16
CA CYS A 15 -9.23 9.99 0.75
C CYS A 15 -9.68 11.36 1.32
N LEU A 16 -10.29 12.21 0.49
CA LEU A 16 -10.84 13.51 0.90
C LEU A 16 -12.03 13.36 1.86
N ASP A 17 -12.89 12.37 1.66
CA ASP A 17 -14.00 12.08 2.58
C ASP A 17 -13.54 11.42 3.89
N MET A 18 -12.46 10.64 3.82
CA MET A 18 -11.86 10.00 4.99
C MET A 18 -11.12 11.00 5.88
N ILE A 19 -10.39 11.97 5.31
CA ILE A 19 -9.66 12.98 6.10
C ILE A 19 -10.59 13.99 6.78
N ARG A 20 -11.80 14.19 6.23
CA ARG A 20 -12.88 14.99 6.86
C ARG A 20 -13.51 14.31 8.08
N LYS A 21 -13.25 13.01 8.33
CA LYS A 21 -13.82 12.32 9.51
C LYS A 21 -13.14 12.81 10.81
N PRO A 22 -13.86 12.83 11.94
CA PRO A 22 -13.27 13.10 13.26
C PRO A 22 -12.11 12.14 13.56
N ASN A 23 -11.11 12.66 14.28
CA ASN A 23 -9.90 11.93 14.67
C ASN A 23 -9.14 11.29 13.48
N THR A 24 -9.11 11.95 12.33
CA THR A 24 -8.22 11.63 11.20
C THR A 24 -7.23 12.76 11.00
N ASP A 25 -5.93 12.48 11.03
CA ASP A 25 -4.87 13.48 10.82
C ASP A 25 -4.23 13.39 9.42
N SER A 26 -4.17 12.17 8.89
CA SER A 26 -3.82 11.89 7.50
C SER A 26 -4.53 10.64 6.98
N VAL A 27 -4.49 10.48 5.65
CA VAL A 27 -4.99 9.32 4.93
C VAL A 27 -3.98 8.94 3.86
N ALA A 28 -3.63 7.65 3.80
CA ALA A 28 -2.78 7.09 2.74
C ALA A 28 -3.51 5.98 1.99
N THR A 29 -3.19 5.79 0.71
CA THR A 29 -3.63 4.60 -0.02
C THR A 29 -2.71 3.41 0.24
N VAL A 30 -3.32 2.23 0.33
CA VAL A 30 -2.65 0.94 0.55
C VAL A 30 -3.23 -0.12 -0.37
N CYS A 31 -2.48 -1.18 -0.64
CA CYS A 31 -2.98 -2.40 -1.25
C CYS A 31 -2.55 -3.62 -0.43
N ALA A 32 -3.09 -4.80 -0.73
CA ALA A 32 -2.59 -6.03 -0.13
C ALA A 32 -1.08 -6.16 -0.41
N ALA A 33 -0.30 -6.61 0.58
CA ALA A 33 1.12 -6.90 0.34
C ALA A 33 1.26 -8.30 -0.28
N GLU A 34 1.97 -8.35 -1.42
CA GLU A 34 2.24 -9.57 -2.21
C GLU A 34 2.99 -10.60 -1.36
N HIS A 35 3.89 -10.10 -0.52
CA HIS A 35 4.75 -10.85 0.38
C HIS A 35 4.39 -10.54 1.84
N ASN A 36 4.00 -11.58 2.60
CA ASN A 36 3.63 -11.45 4.00
C ASN A 36 4.86 -11.63 4.93
N PRO A 37 5.25 -10.62 5.73
CA PRO A 37 6.44 -10.69 6.59
C PRO A 37 6.33 -11.69 7.75
N TYR A 38 5.12 -12.16 8.08
CA TYR A 38 4.88 -13.23 9.05
C TYR A 38 5.08 -14.64 8.46
N TYR A 39 5.25 -14.79 7.13
CA TYR A 39 5.18 -16.10 6.47
C TYR A 39 6.13 -16.33 5.28
N VAL A 40 6.58 -15.31 4.54
CA VAL A 40 7.45 -15.50 3.35
C VAL A 40 8.70 -14.62 3.32
N MET A 41 8.91 -13.76 4.32
CA MET A 41 10.14 -12.96 4.44
C MET A 41 11.01 -13.48 5.59
N GLY A 42 12.31 -13.28 5.46
CA GLY A 42 13.32 -13.43 6.50
C GLY A 42 14.48 -12.48 6.23
N LYS A 43 15.48 -12.45 7.11
CA LYS A 43 16.71 -11.67 6.94
C LYS A 43 17.93 -12.58 6.91
N ILE A 44 18.98 -12.18 6.20
CA ILE A 44 20.26 -12.88 6.21
C ILE A 44 21.12 -12.25 7.31
N SER A 45 21.58 -13.07 8.26
CA SER A 45 22.51 -12.65 9.31
C SER A 45 23.92 -12.40 8.75
N GLN A 46 24.79 -11.74 9.52
CA GLN A 46 26.20 -11.57 9.15
C GLN A 46 26.95 -12.90 8.96
N ALA A 47 26.48 -13.98 9.59
CA ALA A 47 27.01 -15.35 9.44
C ALA A 47 26.28 -16.15 8.34
N HIS A 48 25.59 -15.48 7.42
CA HIS A 48 24.84 -16.05 6.29
C HIS A 48 23.66 -16.99 6.62
N TYR A 49 23.29 -17.17 7.89
CA TYR A 49 22.04 -17.84 8.25
C TYR A 49 20.81 -17.03 7.84
N PHE A 50 19.77 -17.71 7.35
CA PHE A 50 18.46 -17.15 7.07
C PHE A 50 17.59 -17.17 8.33
N GLU A 51 17.37 -16.00 8.93
CA GLU A 51 16.49 -15.82 10.09
C GLU A 51 15.05 -15.59 9.62
N TYR A 52 14.18 -16.54 9.92
CA TYR A 52 12.79 -16.61 9.45
C TYR A 52 11.82 -17.01 10.58
N PRO A 53 10.57 -16.52 10.58
CA PRO A 53 10.04 -15.44 9.74
C PRO A 53 10.58 -14.06 10.18
N LEU A 54 10.50 -13.07 9.27
CA LEU A 54 10.94 -11.70 9.52
C LEU A 54 10.22 -11.06 10.72
N ILE A 55 8.91 -11.30 10.84
CA ILE A 55 8.13 -10.94 12.03
C ILE A 55 7.63 -12.22 12.68
N LYS A 56 8.02 -12.44 13.94
CA LYS A 56 7.58 -13.60 14.73
C LYS A 56 6.12 -13.40 15.19
N PRO A 57 5.18 -14.26 14.78
CA PRO A 57 3.79 -14.21 15.26
C PRO A 57 3.69 -14.69 16.72
N ASN A 58 2.69 -14.19 17.46
CA ASN A 58 2.40 -14.62 18.84
C ASN A 58 1.84 -16.06 18.95
N ARG A 59 1.58 -16.71 17.82
CA ARG A 59 1.15 -18.11 17.69
C ARG A 59 1.87 -18.74 16.51
N GLU A 60 2.08 -20.04 16.54
CA GLU A 60 2.64 -20.75 15.38
C GLU A 60 1.70 -20.63 14.16
N LEU A 61 2.27 -20.41 12.98
CA LEU A 61 1.53 -20.25 11.72
C LEU A 61 1.85 -21.43 10.80
N HIS A 62 1.02 -22.47 10.85
CA HIS A 62 1.20 -23.65 10.00
C HIS A 62 0.80 -23.45 8.53
N ARG A 63 0.04 -22.38 8.21
CA ARG A 63 -0.48 -22.12 6.85
C ARG A 63 -0.54 -20.62 6.54
N ARG A 64 -0.29 -20.22 5.28
CA ARG A 64 -0.26 -18.81 4.84
C ARG A 64 -1.56 -18.05 5.14
N GLN A 65 -2.71 -18.71 5.03
CA GLN A 65 -4.03 -18.12 5.28
C GLN A 65 -4.33 -17.84 6.76
N ASP A 66 -3.57 -18.44 7.69
CA ASP A 66 -3.72 -18.18 9.13
C ASP A 66 -2.89 -16.96 9.58
N ALA A 67 -2.03 -16.43 8.70
CA ALA A 67 -1.23 -15.24 8.96
C ALA A 67 -2.12 -13.97 8.96
N PRO A 68 -1.78 -12.93 9.76
CA PRO A 68 -2.45 -11.65 9.68
C PRO A 68 -2.43 -11.07 8.27
N LYS A 69 -3.54 -10.46 7.84
CA LYS A 69 -3.56 -9.66 6.61
C LYS A 69 -2.63 -8.47 6.77
N VAL A 70 -1.76 -8.27 5.78
CA VAL A 70 -0.82 -7.15 5.72
C VAL A 70 -1.06 -6.34 4.46
N TYR A 71 -0.80 -5.05 4.56
CA TYR A 71 -0.99 -4.09 3.49
C TYR A 71 0.30 -3.30 3.32
N ARG A 72 0.68 -3.02 2.08
CA ARG A 72 1.77 -2.09 1.76
C ARG A 72 1.20 -0.73 1.39
N LEU A 73 1.98 0.32 1.64
CA LEU A 73 1.75 1.60 0.99
C LEU A 73 1.91 1.42 -0.52
N ASN A 74 1.01 2.02 -1.29
CA ASN A 74 1.14 2.10 -2.76
C ASN A 74 1.43 3.53 -3.24
N ALA A 75 1.56 4.50 -2.33
CA ALA A 75 1.91 5.91 -2.55
C ALA A 75 1.02 6.73 -3.53
N ALA A 76 -0.01 6.12 -4.12
CA ALA A 76 -0.89 6.74 -5.09
C ALA A 76 -1.54 8.04 -4.59
N VAL A 77 -2.06 8.05 -3.35
CA VAL A 77 -2.64 9.23 -2.68
C VAL A 77 -2.15 9.35 -1.24
N TYR A 78 -1.73 10.57 -0.89
CA TYR A 78 -1.62 11.04 0.49
C TYR A 78 -2.51 12.28 0.64
N ALA A 79 -3.44 12.23 1.59
CA ALA A 79 -4.16 13.42 2.07
C ALA A 79 -3.69 13.68 3.51
N ILE A 80 -3.17 14.86 3.80
CA ILE A 80 -2.56 15.20 5.09
C ILE A 80 -3.09 16.57 5.50
N LYS A 81 -3.50 16.75 6.76
CA LYS A 81 -3.87 18.09 7.25
C LYS A 81 -2.63 18.99 7.27
N ARG A 82 -2.83 20.28 7.00
CA ARG A 82 -1.73 21.27 6.88
C ARG A 82 -0.86 21.32 8.13
N ASP A 83 -1.46 21.41 9.31
CA ASP A 83 -0.77 21.45 10.61
C ASP A 83 0.07 20.19 10.86
N VAL A 84 -0.47 19.00 10.55
CA VAL A 84 0.22 17.71 10.65
C VAL A 84 1.44 17.67 9.71
N LEU A 85 1.28 18.12 8.46
CA LEU A 85 2.36 18.19 7.47
C LEU A 85 3.43 19.22 7.86
N MET A 86 3.04 20.40 8.33
CA MET A 86 3.97 21.44 8.80
C MET A 86 4.75 21.03 10.05
N ALA A 87 4.21 20.09 10.85
CA ALA A 87 4.93 19.45 11.95
C ALA A 87 5.87 18.30 11.49
N GLY A 88 6.07 18.13 10.17
CA GLY A 88 6.95 17.11 9.60
C GLY A 88 6.38 15.68 9.65
N LYS A 89 5.07 15.51 9.88
CA LYS A 89 4.43 14.20 10.02
C LYS A 89 3.59 13.83 8.81
N VAL A 90 3.76 12.59 8.35
CA VAL A 90 2.90 11.96 7.33
C VAL A 90 2.04 10.86 7.97
N PHE A 91 2.62 10.08 8.88
CA PHE A 91 1.96 9.01 9.63
C PHE A 91 1.84 9.37 11.11
N THR A 92 0.70 8.99 11.70
CA THR A 92 0.29 9.24 13.08
C THR A 92 -0.55 8.07 13.59
N ASP A 93 -0.85 8.05 14.88
CA ASP A 93 -1.87 7.18 15.50
C ASP A 93 -3.28 7.41 14.93
N LYS A 94 -3.52 8.58 14.31
CA LYS A 94 -4.77 8.99 13.66
C LYS A 94 -4.71 8.94 12.12
N THR A 95 -3.77 8.18 11.56
CA THR A 95 -3.75 7.94 10.12
C THR A 95 -4.74 6.85 9.74
N ARG A 96 -5.65 7.18 8.81
CA ARG A 96 -6.55 6.19 8.19
C ARG A 96 -6.00 5.73 6.83
N VAL A 97 -6.60 4.70 6.27
CA VAL A 97 -6.21 4.18 4.95
C VAL A 97 -7.39 4.01 4.00
N VAL A 98 -7.12 4.13 2.71
CA VAL A 98 -8.03 3.71 1.63
C VAL A 98 -7.38 2.54 0.90
N ILE A 99 -8.08 1.40 0.87
CA ILE A 99 -7.58 0.21 0.18
C ILE A 99 -7.87 0.34 -1.32
N MET A 100 -6.83 0.25 -2.13
CA MET A 100 -6.88 0.11 -3.57
C MET A 100 -6.62 -1.36 -3.97
N PRO A 101 -7.20 -1.83 -5.10
CA PRO A 101 -6.84 -3.11 -5.69
C PRO A 101 -5.36 -3.18 -6.11
N GLU A 102 -4.82 -4.39 -6.20
CA GLU A 102 -3.40 -4.64 -6.50
C GLU A 102 -3.04 -4.23 -7.94
N GLU A 103 -3.91 -4.57 -8.89
CA GLU A 103 -3.82 -4.23 -10.30
C GLU A 103 -3.85 -2.71 -10.58
N ARG A 104 -4.37 -1.91 -9.63
CA ARG A 104 -4.34 -0.44 -9.68
C ARG A 104 -3.26 0.19 -8.81
N SER A 105 -2.38 -0.62 -8.22
CA SER A 105 -1.35 -0.23 -7.26
C SER A 105 0.08 -0.46 -7.78
N ILE A 106 0.24 -0.39 -9.11
CA ILE A 106 1.53 -0.32 -9.80
C ILE A 106 2.14 1.05 -9.55
N HIS A 107 3.43 1.04 -9.18
CA HIS A 107 4.31 2.19 -9.17
C HIS A 107 5.31 2.00 -10.33
N ILE A 108 5.57 3.05 -11.12
CA ILE A 108 6.44 2.97 -12.29
C ILE A 108 7.81 3.55 -11.95
N ASP A 109 8.74 2.65 -11.63
CA ASP A 109 10.18 2.91 -11.52
C ASP A 109 10.92 2.50 -12.81
N ASN A 110 10.37 1.56 -13.58
CA ASN A 110 11.01 1.00 -14.77
C ASN A 110 10.07 0.69 -15.95
N LYS A 111 10.69 0.31 -17.08
CA LYS A 111 10.01 0.05 -18.36
C LYS A 111 9.10 -1.18 -18.36
N LEU A 112 9.27 -2.12 -17.43
CA LEU A 112 8.41 -3.29 -17.30
C LEU A 112 7.09 -2.93 -16.61
N GLU A 113 7.15 -2.14 -15.53
CA GLU A 113 5.95 -1.61 -14.86
C GLU A 113 5.12 -0.71 -15.78
N PHE A 114 5.78 0.14 -16.58
CA PHE A 114 5.08 0.96 -17.59
C PHE A 114 4.31 0.08 -18.58
N LYS A 115 4.96 -0.93 -19.17
CA LYS A 115 4.31 -1.88 -20.09
C LYS A 115 3.19 -2.68 -19.43
N LEU A 116 3.33 -3.05 -18.15
CA LEU A 116 2.30 -3.74 -17.40
C LEU A 116 1.08 -2.84 -17.19
N ALA A 117 1.29 -1.57 -16.85
CA ALA A 117 0.21 -0.60 -16.73
C ALA A 117 -0.53 -0.38 -18.06
N GLU A 118 0.19 -0.26 -19.19
CA GLU A 118 -0.41 -0.21 -20.54
C GLU A 118 -1.25 -1.47 -20.83
N LEU A 119 -0.73 -2.67 -20.51
CA LEU A 119 -1.42 -3.94 -20.73
C LEU A 119 -2.71 -4.04 -19.90
N LEU A 120 -2.67 -3.66 -18.62
CA LEU A 120 -3.86 -3.71 -17.75
C LEU A 120 -4.97 -2.76 -18.21
N ILE A 121 -4.63 -1.60 -18.78
CA ILE A 121 -5.60 -0.70 -19.41
C ILE A 121 -6.15 -1.34 -20.69
N LYS A 122 -5.28 -1.83 -21.57
CA LYS A 122 -5.64 -2.39 -22.88
C LYS A 122 -6.55 -3.61 -22.79
N GLU A 123 -6.28 -4.50 -21.83
CA GLU A 123 -7.05 -5.74 -21.62
C GLU A 123 -8.27 -5.51 -20.68
N GLY A 124 -8.54 -4.26 -20.28
CA GLY A 124 -9.75 -3.89 -19.53
C GLY A 124 -9.74 -4.20 -18.02
N TYR A 125 -8.60 -4.62 -17.46
CA TYR A 125 -8.45 -4.77 -15.99
C TYR A 125 -8.53 -3.43 -15.26
N VAL A 126 -8.15 -2.33 -15.92
CA VAL A 126 -8.32 -0.96 -15.41
C VAL A 126 -9.06 -0.13 -16.43
N GLN A 127 -10.23 0.37 -16.03
CA GLN A 127 -11.04 1.30 -16.79
C GLN A 127 -11.04 2.66 -16.07
N PHE A 128 -11.06 3.75 -16.84
CA PHE A 128 -11.16 5.10 -16.32
C PHE A 128 -12.58 5.63 -16.57
N ASP A 129 -13.16 6.33 -15.58
CA ASP A 129 -14.53 6.82 -15.60
C ASP A 129 -14.69 8.17 -16.36
N PHE A 130 -14.00 8.38 -17.50
CA PHE A 130 -14.00 9.62 -18.28
C PHE A 130 -14.77 9.55 -19.61
#